data_AF-A0A6C0CE18-F1
#
_entry.id   AF-A0A6C0CE18-F1
#
_cell.length_a   1.000
_cell.length_b   1.000
_cell.length_c   1.000
_cell.angle_alpha   90.00
_cell.angle_beta   90.00
_cell.angle_gamma   90.00
#
_symmetry.space_group_name_H-M   'P 1'
#
loop_
_entity.id
_entity.type
_entity.pdbx_description
1 polymer ?
#
loop_
_entity_poly.entity_id
_entity_poly.type
_entity_poly.pdbx_seq_one_letter_code
_entity_poly.pdbx_strand_id
1 'polypeptide(L)'
;MNVATFDPILIGSVILMQIGARHLDLELTPFQRQLLKNKVIQGIILFGIIYIPVRDFKKTLLILILIYLIVYVLFNENHNYNLFSKKFLFNSGIINKYDDIKKKYYTNLSKII
;
A
#
# COMPACT_ATOMS: atom_id res chain seq x y z
N MET A 1 4.80 33.09 -17.16
CA MET A 1 5.21 32.11 -16.12
C MET A 1 4.56 32.56 -14.83
N ASN A 2 3.54 31.85 -14.34
CA ASN A 2 2.79 32.26 -13.16
C ASN A 2 3.71 32.10 -11.95
N VAL A 3 4.21 33.22 -11.40
CA VAL A 3 5.01 33.19 -10.18
C VAL A 3 4.07 32.71 -9.09
N ALA A 4 4.34 31.54 -8.52
CA ALA A 4 3.57 31.03 -7.40
C ALA A 4 3.55 32.12 -6.32
N THR A 5 2.40 32.76 -6.15
CA THR A 5 2.18 33.73 -5.08
C THR A 5 2.22 32.93 -3.79
N PHE A 6 3.34 33.00 -3.08
CA PHE A 6 3.51 32.41 -1.77
C PHE A 6 2.59 33.13 -0.79
N ASP A 7 1.38 32.62 -0.61
CA ASP A 7 0.46 33.11 0.41
C ASP A 7 0.92 32.57 1.78
N PRO A 8 1.46 33.42 2.67
CA PRO A 8 1.97 32.97 3.97
C PRO A 8 0.88 32.32 4.83
N ILE A 9 -0.37 32.69 4.62
CA ILE A 9 -1.52 32.12 5.34
C ILE A 9 -1.75 30.67 4.90
N LEU A 10 -1.67 30.39 3.60
CA LEU A 10 -1.79 29.02 3.09
C LEU A 10 -0.67 28.12 3.62
N ILE A 11 0.57 28.61 3.62
CA ILE A 11 1.71 27.85 4.17
C ILE A 11 1.53 27.62 5.67
N GLY A 12 1.15 28.66 6.42
CA GLY A 12 0.86 28.55 7.84
C GLY A 12 -0.25 27.53 8.13
N SER A 13 -1.31 27.52 7.34
CA SER A 13 -2.42 26.58 7.48
C SER A 13 -2.01 25.13 7.26
N VAL A 14 -1.14 24.86 6.27
CA VAL A 14 -0.62 23.52 5.99
C VAL A 14 0.26 23.05 7.14
N ILE A 15 1.14 23.90 7.66
CA ILE A 15 2.00 23.58 8.81
C ILE A 15 1.16 23.25 10.05
N LEU A 16 0.17 24.08 10.36
CA LEU A 16 -0.74 23.86 11.49
C LEU A 16 -1.54 22.56 11.34
N MET A 17 -2.01 22.23 10.13
CA MET A 17 -2.70 20.97 9.87
C MET A 17 -1.80 19.76 10.13
N GLN A 18 -0.53 19.79 9.70
CA GLN A 18 0.42 18.69 9.92
C GLN A 18 0.79 18.53 11.39
N ILE A 19 0.97 19.63 12.13
CA ILE A 19 1.21 19.61 13.59
C ILE A 19 -0.03 19.08 14.31
N GLY A 20 -1.22 19.58 13.98
CA GLY A 20 -2.48 19.13 14.56
C GLY A 20 -2.74 17.65 14.29
N ALA A 21 -2.51 17.18 13.06
CA ALA A 21 -2.65 15.77 12.71
C ALA A 21 -1.72 14.84 13.52
N ARG A 22 -0.53 15.33 13.92
CA ARG A 22 0.44 14.57 14.70
C ARG A 22 0.13 14.54 16.21
N HIS A 23 -0.52 15.57 16.74
CA HIS A 23 -0.77 15.73 18.19
C HIS A 23 -2.23 15.52 18.59
N LEU A 24 -3.12 15.29 17.62
CA LEU A 24 -4.46 14.76 17.89
C LEU A 24 -4.34 13.28 18.26
N ASP A 25 -3.94 13.01 19.50
CA ASP A 25 -4.18 11.72 20.12
C ASP A 25 -5.69 11.59 20.34
N LEU A 26 -6.38 11.09 19.32
CA LEU A 26 -7.79 10.72 19.44
C LEU A 26 -7.88 9.59 20.47
N GLU A 27 -8.33 9.92 21.69
CA GLU A 27 -8.64 8.92 22.72
C GLU A 27 -9.86 8.09 22.28
N LEU A 28 -9.62 7.13 21.40
CA LEU A 28 -10.65 6.25 20.88
C LEU A 28 -11.06 5.23 21.94
N THR A 29 -12.38 5.07 22.10
CA THR A 29 -12.95 4.03 22.97
C THR A 29 -12.57 2.64 22.47
N PRO A 30 -12.58 1.60 23.33
CA PRO A 30 -12.24 0.24 22.93
C PRO A 30 -13.06 -0.26 21.73
N PHE A 31 -14.34 0.09 21.68
CA PHE A 31 -15.23 -0.24 20.56
C PHE A 31 -14.83 0.46 19.27
N GLN A 32 -14.50 1.76 19.31
CA GLN A 32 -14.04 2.50 18.13
C GLN A 32 -12.74 1.93 17.58
N ARG A 33 -11.81 1.52 18.45
CA ARG A 33 -10.58 0.84 18.02
C ARG A 33 -10.88 -0.48 17.32
N GLN A 34 -11.89 -1.22 17.78
CA GLN A 34 -12.31 -2.46 17.14
C GLN A 34 -12.99 -2.21 15.79
N LEU A 35 -13.81 -1.17 15.67
CA LEU A 35 -14.39 -0.75 14.40
C LEU A 35 -13.31 -0.37 13.38
N LEU A 36 -12.29 0.39 13.78
CA LEU A 36 -11.18 0.77 12.88
C LEU A 36 -10.32 -0.42 12.44
N LYS A 37 -10.34 -1.54 13.15
CA LYS A 37 -9.68 -2.79 12.74
C LYS A 37 -10.50 -3.59 11.72
N ASN A 38 -11.77 -3.24 11.51
CA ASN A 38 -12.62 -3.92 10.53
C ASN A 38 -12.23 -3.51 9.10
N LYS A 39 -11.99 -4.50 8.23
CA LYS A 39 -11.57 -4.28 6.84
C LYS A 39 -12.57 -3.44 6.02
N VAL A 40 -13.87 -3.58 6.29
CA VAL A 40 -14.92 -2.79 5.60
C VAL A 40 -14.83 -1.32 6.01
N ILE A 41 -14.67 -1.05 7.31
CA ILE A 41 -14.53 0.31 7.82
C ILE A 41 -13.24 0.95 7.30
N GLN A 42 -12.13 0.22 7.27
CA GLN A 42 -10.89 0.69 6.67
C GLN A 42 -11.06 1.04 5.18
N GLY A 43 -11.83 0.24 4.44
CA GLY A 43 -12.18 0.54 3.05
C GLY A 43 -13.00 1.82 2.89
N ILE A 44 -13.98 2.05 3.77
CA ILE A 44 -14.79 3.29 3.78
C ILE A 44 -13.92 4.51 4.10
N ILE A 45 -13.02 4.38 5.08
CA ILE A 45 -12.07 5.45 5.45
C ILE A 45 -11.15 5.75 4.27
N LEU A 46 -10.57 4.72 3.65
CA LEU A 46 -9.70 4.87 2.49
C LEU A 46 -10.43 5.54 1.32
N PHE A 47 -11.68 5.14 1.05
CA PHE A 47 -12.53 5.81 0.07
C PHE A 47 -12.70 7.29 0.40
N GLY A 48 -12.99 7.64 1.66
CA GLY A 48 -13.12 9.02 2.11
C GLY A 48 -11.85 9.84 1.91
N ILE A 49 -10.69 9.29 2.27
CA ILE A 49 -9.37 9.93 2.10
C ILE A 49 -9.10 10.26 0.63
N ILE A 50 -9.49 9.38 -0.29
CA ILE A 50 -9.30 9.58 -1.74
C ILE A 50 -10.39 10.51 -2.31
N TYR A 51 -11.63 10.39 -1.84
CA TYR A 51 -12.76 11.17 -2.34
C TYR A 51 -12.66 12.66 -2.03
N ILE A 52 -12.16 13.02 -0.83
CA ILE A 52 -12.01 14.42 -0.42
C ILE A 52 -11.20 15.27 -1.41
N PRO A 53 -9.99 14.86 -1.85
CA PRO A 53 -9.25 15.60 -2.86
C PRO A 53 -9.78 15.40 -4.28
N VAL A 54 -10.32 14.23 -4.63
CA VAL A 54 -10.74 13.92 -6.01
C VAL A 54 -12.09 14.54 -6.37
N ARG A 55 -13.03 14.63 -5.41
CA ARG A 55 -14.40 15.16 -5.55
C ARG A 55 -15.21 14.55 -6.71
N ASP A 56 -14.84 13.35 -7.14
CA ASP A 56 -15.49 12.61 -8.23
C ASP A 56 -15.62 11.14 -7.82
N PHE A 57 -16.86 10.66 -7.72
CA PHE A 57 -17.15 9.32 -7.25
C PHE A 57 -16.57 8.23 -8.17
N LYS A 58 -16.69 8.40 -9.50
CA LYS A 58 -16.21 7.41 -10.48
C LYS A 58 -14.70 7.32 -10.47
N LYS A 59 -14.01 8.46 -10.46
CA LYS A 59 -12.54 8.51 -10.38
C LYS A 59 -12.04 7.93 -9.06
N THR A 60 -12.70 8.23 -7.96
CA THR A 60 -12.35 7.68 -6.63
C THR A 60 -12.46 6.16 -6.63
N LEU A 61 -13.54 5.62 -7.19
CA LEU A 61 -13.73 4.16 -7.28
C LEU A 61 -12.65 3.50 -8.15
N LEU A 62 -12.30 4.11 -9.28
CA LEU A 62 -11.20 3.63 -10.14
C LEU A 62 -9.87 3.58 -9.38
N ILE A 63 -9.54 4.64 -8.64
CA ILE A 63 -8.32 4.72 -7.83
C ILE A 63 -8.33 3.64 -6.74
N LEU A 64 -9.47 3.44 -6.07
CA LEU A 64 -9.61 2.42 -5.04
C LEU A 64 -9.35 1.02 -5.60
N ILE A 65 -9.88 0.70 -6.79
CA ILE A 65 -9.63 -0.57 -7.49
C ILE A 65 -8.15 -0.72 -7.85
N LEU A 66 -7.51 0.35 -8.34
CA LEU A 66 -6.08 0.35 -8.64
C LEU A 66 -5.23 0.08 -7.40
N ILE A 67 -5.53 0.73 -6.28
CA ILE A 67 -4.84 0.49 -5.01
C ILE A 67 -5.01 -0.96 -4.59
N TYR A 68 -6.24 -1.49 -4.70
CA TYR A 68 -6.49 -2.89 -4.37
C TYR A 68 -5.65 -3.84 -5.23
N LEU A 69 -5.61 -3.62 -6.55
CA LEU A 69 -4.82 -4.42 -7.48
C LEU A 69 -3.33 -4.34 -7.16
N ILE A 70 -2.80 -3.13 -6.91
CA ILE A 70 -1.37 -2.96 -6.62
C ILE A 70 -1.01 -3.68 -5.32
N VAL A 71 -1.74 -3.44 -4.24
CA VAL A 71 -1.37 -3.92 -2.90
C VAL A 71 -1.69 -5.41 -2.71
N TYR A 72 -2.89 -5.85 -3.08
CA TYR A 72 -3.35 -7.21 -2.77
C TYR A 72 -3.05 -8.24 -3.86
N VAL A 73 -2.79 -7.78 -5.09
CA VAL A 73 -2.53 -8.66 -6.25
C VAL A 73 -1.08 -8.57 -6.70
N LEU A 74 -0.58 -7.37 -7.02
CA LEU A 74 0.76 -7.20 -7.59
C LEU A 74 1.87 -7.25 -6.54
N PHE A 75 1.65 -6.71 -5.34
CA PHE A 75 2.69 -6.69 -4.29
C PHE A 75 2.50 -7.77 -3.22
N ASN A 76 1.50 -8.63 -3.37
CA ASN A 76 1.23 -9.72 -2.45
C ASN A 76 2.05 -10.95 -2.85
N GLU A 77 3.03 -11.31 -2.03
CA GLU A 77 3.96 -12.42 -2.24
C GLU A 77 3.27 -13.79 -2.36
N ASN A 78 2.07 -13.92 -1.78
CA ASN A 78 1.26 -15.13 -1.82
C ASN A 78 0.40 -15.22 -3.08
N HIS A 79 0.26 -14.12 -3.84
CA HIS A 79 -0.54 -14.09 -5.04
C HIS A 79 0.24 -14.58 -6.26
N ASN A 80 -0.43 -15.25 -7.19
CA ASN A 80 0.21 -15.80 -8.39
C ASN A 80 0.74 -14.70 -9.33
N TYR A 81 0.08 -13.54 -9.33
CA TYR A 81 0.45 -12.38 -10.15
C TYR A 81 1.36 -11.39 -9.41
N ASN A 82 2.02 -11.84 -8.35
CA ASN A 82 3.01 -11.02 -7.66
C ASN A 82 4.11 -10.57 -8.62
N LEU A 83 4.43 -9.28 -8.57
CA LEU A 83 5.38 -8.61 -9.45
C LEU A 83 6.82 -8.93 -9.07
N PHE A 84 7.07 -9.29 -7.81
CA PHE A 84 8.42 -9.65 -7.34
C PHE A 84 8.76 -11.11 -7.66
N SER A 85 9.96 -11.33 -8.20
CA SER A 85 10.49 -12.66 -8.47
C SER A 85 10.65 -13.46 -7.17
N LYS A 86 10.27 -14.74 -7.19
CA LYS A 86 10.43 -15.66 -6.05
C LYS A 86 11.90 -15.75 -5.58
N LYS A 87 12.87 -15.60 -6.50
CA LYS A 87 14.30 -15.55 -6.15
C LYS A 87 14.63 -14.35 -5.26
N PHE A 88 14.12 -13.16 -5.62
CA PHE A 88 14.32 -11.95 -4.84
C PHE A 88 13.71 -12.09 -3.46
N LEU A 89 12.44 -12.54 -3.39
CA LEU A 89 11.73 -12.75 -2.13
C LEU A 89 12.43 -13.76 -1.20
N PHE A 90 13.02 -14.82 -1.76
CA PHE A 90 13.76 -15.82 -0.98
C PHE A 90 15.06 -15.24 -0.42
N ASN A 91 15.82 -14.52 -1.25
CA ASN A 91 17.04 -13.87 -0.81
C ASN A 91 16.79 -12.80 0.26
N SER A 92 15.61 -12.18 0.25
CA SER A 92 15.17 -11.21 1.27
C SER A 92 14.61 -11.85 2.55
N GLY A 93 14.49 -13.18 2.60
CA GLY A 93 13.91 -13.89 3.75
C GLY A 93 12.40 -13.74 3.89
N ILE A 94 11.71 -13.23 2.87
CA ILE A 94 10.24 -13.07 2.87
C ILE A 94 9.56 -14.43 2.66
N ILE A 95 10.13 -15.28 1.81
CA ILE A 95 9.67 -16.66 1.60
C ILE A 95 10.75 -17.66 2.02
N ASN A 96 10.31 -18.75 2.65
CA ASN A 96 11.22 -19.78 3.19
C ASN A 96 11.58 -20.87 2.18
N LYS A 97 10.86 -20.95 1.05
CA LYS A 97 11.02 -22.00 0.05
C LYS A 97 11.13 -21.38 -1.33
N TYR A 98 12.23 -21.72 -2.02
CA TYR A 98 12.46 -21.36 -3.41
C TYR A 98 13.12 -22.54 -4.11
N ASP A 99 12.38 -23.16 -5.03
CA ASP A 99 12.92 -24.19 -5.89
C ASP A 99 13.60 -23.55 -7.10
N ASP A 100 14.93 -23.55 -7.08
CA ASP A 100 15.72 -23.10 -8.23
C ASP A 100 15.72 -24.18 -9.33
N ILE A 101 14.82 -24.00 -10.30
CA ILE A 101 14.67 -24.90 -11.46
C ILE A 101 15.99 -25.03 -12.22
N LYS A 102 16.78 -23.94 -12.33
CA LYS A 102 18.07 -23.95 -13.02
C LYS A 102 19.04 -24.87 -12.29
N LYS A 103 19.16 -24.71 -10.96
CA LYS A 103 20.01 -25.57 -10.13
C LYS A 103 19.57 -27.04 -10.22
N LYS A 104 18.26 -27.30 -10.14
CA LYS A 104 17.69 -28.65 -10.27
C LYS A 104 18.02 -29.31 -11.60
N TYR A 105 17.95 -28.56 -12.70
CA TYR A 105 18.30 -29.07 -14.04
C TYR A 105 19.77 -29.50 -14.12
N TYR A 106 20.72 -28.64 -13.71
CA TYR A 106 22.14 -28.99 -13.75
C TYR A 106 22.49 -30.16 -12.82
N THR A 107 21.88 -30.26 -11.64
CA THR A 107 22.08 -31.39 -10.72
C THR A 107 21.59 -32.71 -11.31
N ASN A 108 20.53 -32.71 -12.11
CA ASN A 108 20.07 -33.93 -12.77
C ASN A 108 20.97 -34.31 -13.95
N LEU A 109 21.44 -33.32 -14.71
CA LEU A 109 22.33 -33.54 -15.85
C LEU A 109 23.68 -34.13 -15.41
N SER A 110 24.24 -33.62 -14.30
CA SER A 110 25.48 -34.13 -13.70
C SER A 110 25.37 -35.51 -13.05
N LYS A 111 24.15 -36.06 -12.91
CA LYS A 111 23.93 -37.44 -12.45
C LYS A 111 23.85 -38.43 -13.62
N ILE A 112 23.64 -37.92 -14.83
CA ILE A 112 23.47 -38.71 -16.05
C ILE A 112 24.81 -38.85 -16.79
N ILE A 113 25.65 -37.81 -16.71
CA ILE A 113 27.06 -37.82 -17.17
C ILE A 113 27.92 -38.40 -16.05
#